data_AF-A0A3A6JIG1-F1
#
_entry.id   AF-A0A3A6JIG1-F1
#
_cell.length_a   1.000
_cell.length_b   1.000
_cell.length_c   1.000
_cell.angle_alpha   90.00
_cell.angle_beta   90.00
_cell.angle_gamma   90.00
#
_symmetry.space_group_name_H-M   'P 1'
#
loop_
_entity.id
_entity.type
_entity.pdbx_description
1 polymer ?
#
loop_
_entity_poly.entity_id
_entity_poly.type
_entity_poly.pdbx_seq_one_letter_code
_entity_poly.pdbx_strand_id
1 'polypeptide(L)'
;MGFFTRTAMDMLMKTTHPEINRRQCWNLHPHRKPCTECKDICPYGEQIFTRPNLVKDWDPCTECGLCVSACRSGCIIPSPEQVQRDTSAADTDNDTIWIGCEKSTRKNSVVRTCIAALTWETLAYLALNKKIVLDLTPCGECENDLCAAQLRKELTRLVDFFGQPMFEARFTLAYEQDEAPYHVKELSRREMFEQVSHGSKSGTKKLLQMLPGLHSEDDGGVDFRLLLHQRTKQLKASMETPLKYGYYLPNFTDKCFGCGKCEKACRAGALKLEDLPDGQTRIVITPWKCSECEVCVASCSNHGIDGMKLRQLTTLGPVSVHKCTKTLCKECGKPIAPGSVDGVCTVCRIKARTKKRQEEAAAKAKQLREEREAKKAAEEAAKAAEEAGAAVSAETAAAPAETAVAAAVPAAAGSVITALTPEKAAPAALDEAPAAAPENTAEKDVPDTPKND
;
A
#
# COMPACT_ATOMS: atom_id res chain seq x y z
N MET A 1 29.54 -11.83 -3.83
CA MET A 1 29.10 -12.78 -4.87
C MET A 1 28.22 -12.06 -5.85
N GLY A 2 28.45 -12.22 -7.16
CA GLY A 2 27.61 -11.58 -8.19
C GLY A 2 26.20 -12.17 -8.19
N PHE A 3 25.21 -11.40 -8.65
CA PHE A 3 23.82 -11.83 -8.76
C PHE A 3 23.70 -13.22 -9.42
N PHE A 4 24.41 -13.42 -10.54
CA PHE A 4 24.48 -14.69 -11.27
C PHE A 4 25.02 -15.88 -10.46
N THR A 5 26.00 -15.65 -9.57
CA THR A 5 26.58 -16.72 -8.75
C THR A 5 25.68 -17.14 -7.59
N ARG A 6 24.84 -16.22 -7.08
CA ARG A 6 23.87 -16.56 -6.03
C ARG A 6 22.68 -17.32 -6.62
N THR A 7 22.12 -16.83 -7.74
CA THR A 7 21.03 -17.51 -8.44
C THR A 7 21.43 -18.92 -8.90
N ALA A 8 22.66 -19.12 -9.39
CA ALA A 8 23.16 -20.45 -9.75
C ALA A 8 23.35 -21.36 -8.53
N MET A 9 23.76 -20.83 -7.37
CA MET A 9 23.87 -21.60 -6.12
C MET A 9 22.50 -21.96 -5.53
N ASP A 10 21.53 -21.03 -5.51
CA ASP A 10 20.16 -21.28 -5.05
C ASP A 10 19.50 -22.38 -5.91
N MET A 11 19.74 -22.35 -7.22
CA MET A 11 19.28 -23.38 -8.17
C MET A 11 19.96 -24.74 -7.97
N LEU A 12 21.22 -24.75 -7.50
CA LEU A 12 21.97 -25.96 -7.16
C LEU A 12 21.61 -26.53 -5.78
N MET A 13 21.13 -25.70 -4.83
CA MET A 13 20.88 -26.09 -3.44
C MET A 13 19.41 -26.41 -3.09
N LYS A 14 18.45 -26.29 -4.03
CA LYS A 14 17.01 -26.53 -3.79
C LYS A 14 16.43 -25.72 -2.61
N THR A 15 16.96 -24.53 -2.33
CA THR A 15 16.36 -23.62 -1.34
C THR A 15 15.28 -22.81 -2.03
N THR A 16 14.10 -23.40 -2.20
CA THR A 16 12.95 -22.72 -2.80
C THR A 16 12.32 -21.83 -1.73
N HIS A 17 12.41 -20.52 -1.92
CA HIS A 17 11.89 -19.52 -0.99
C HIS A 17 11.05 -18.47 -1.74
N PRO A 18 10.12 -17.77 -1.06
CA PRO A 18 9.38 -16.69 -1.66
C PRO A 18 10.29 -15.56 -2.17
N GLU A 19 9.82 -14.79 -3.15
CA GLU A 19 10.49 -13.61 -3.67
C GLU A 19 9.90 -12.31 -3.10
N ILE A 20 10.69 -11.23 -3.07
CA ILE A 20 10.21 -9.92 -2.62
C ILE A 20 10.10 -8.93 -3.76
N ASN A 21 8.87 -8.51 -4.03
CA ASN A 21 8.61 -7.31 -4.80
C ASN A 21 8.65 -6.08 -3.89
N ARG A 22 9.86 -5.52 -3.71
CA ARG A 22 10.07 -4.35 -2.84
C ARG A 22 9.15 -3.18 -3.17
N ARG A 23 8.80 -3.01 -4.45
CA ARG A 23 7.90 -1.94 -4.88
C ARG A 23 6.52 -2.09 -4.23
N GLN A 24 6.03 -3.29 -3.97
CA GLN A 24 4.71 -3.50 -3.38
C GLN A 24 4.70 -3.50 -1.84
N CYS A 25 5.86 -3.39 -1.18
CA CYS A 25 5.91 -3.36 0.28
C CYS A 25 5.19 -2.12 0.82
N TRP A 26 4.18 -2.34 1.67
CA TRP A 26 3.47 -1.26 2.38
C TRP A 26 4.45 -0.27 3.00
N ASN A 27 5.44 -0.75 3.78
CA ASN A 27 6.44 0.06 4.47
C ASN A 27 7.33 0.94 3.58
N LEU A 28 7.37 0.69 2.27
CA LEU A 28 8.10 1.51 1.29
C LEU A 28 7.20 2.55 0.60
N HIS A 29 5.98 2.74 1.09
CA HIS A 29 5.07 3.81 0.74
C HIS A 29 5.01 4.87 1.84
N PRO A 30 4.75 6.15 1.49
CA PRO A 30 4.54 7.20 2.48
C PRO A 30 3.21 6.98 3.21
N HIS A 31 3.25 6.31 4.35
CA HIS A 31 2.09 6.09 5.23
C HIS A 31 2.48 6.28 6.70
N ARG A 32 1.49 6.45 7.58
CA ARG A 32 1.74 6.74 9.00
C ARG A 32 1.98 5.49 9.86
N LYS A 33 1.50 4.31 9.46
CA LYS A 33 1.53 3.09 10.29
C LYS A 33 2.45 2.02 9.72
N PRO A 34 3.49 1.58 10.46
CA PRO A 34 4.32 0.47 10.03
C PRO A 34 3.54 -0.84 9.97
N CYS A 35 3.83 -1.70 9.00
CA CYS A 35 3.33 -3.06 8.87
C CYS A 35 4.40 -4.08 9.30
N THR A 36 4.00 -5.10 10.05
CA THR A 36 4.84 -6.21 10.53
C THR A 36 4.24 -7.58 10.23
N GLU A 37 3.10 -7.66 9.54
CA GLU A 37 2.30 -8.90 9.39
C GLU A 37 3.10 -10.10 8.88
N CYS A 38 3.94 -9.93 7.85
CA CYS A 38 4.75 -11.03 7.31
C CYS A 38 5.86 -11.48 8.25
N LYS A 39 6.35 -10.58 9.11
CA LYS A 39 7.33 -10.87 10.16
C LYS A 39 6.67 -11.60 11.32
N ASP A 40 5.52 -11.09 11.77
CA ASP A 40 4.83 -11.59 12.97
C ASP A 40 4.25 -12.98 12.76
N ILE A 41 3.73 -13.30 11.57
CA ILE A 41 3.20 -14.63 11.26
C ILE A 41 4.28 -15.68 11.00
N CYS A 42 5.51 -15.25 10.68
CA CYS A 42 6.57 -16.15 10.27
C CYS A 42 7.24 -16.79 11.50
N PRO A 43 7.34 -18.13 11.58
CA PRO A 43 8.03 -18.81 12.69
C PRO A 43 9.49 -18.37 12.86
N TYR A 44 10.14 -17.95 11.77
CA TYR A 44 11.50 -17.44 11.73
C TYR A 44 11.55 -15.94 11.42
N GLY A 45 10.49 -15.19 11.77
CA GLY A 45 10.31 -13.81 11.34
C GLY A 45 11.46 -12.86 11.70
N GLU A 46 12.01 -12.97 12.90
CA GLU A 46 13.17 -12.19 13.38
C GLU A 46 14.49 -12.54 12.65
N GLN A 47 14.58 -13.77 12.14
CA GLN A 47 15.76 -14.26 11.43
C GLN A 47 15.68 -13.91 9.93
N ILE A 48 14.48 -13.96 9.36
CA ILE A 48 14.24 -13.74 7.93
C ILE A 48 14.03 -12.26 7.59
N PHE A 49 13.24 -11.52 8.37
CA PHE A 49 12.85 -10.16 8.01
C PHE A 49 13.57 -9.11 8.85
N THR A 50 14.00 -8.04 8.19
CA THR A 50 14.66 -6.90 8.87
C THR A 50 14.30 -5.57 8.21
N ARG A 51 14.44 -4.48 8.97
CA ARG A 51 14.34 -3.11 8.45
C ARG A 51 15.76 -2.51 8.34
N PRO A 52 16.08 -1.76 7.27
CA PRO A 52 15.21 -1.33 6.16
C PRO A 52 15.20 -2.29 4.95
N ASN A 53 15.96 -3.38 4.99
CA ASN A 53 16.24 -4.22 3.81
C ASN A 53 15.12 -5.20 3.42
N LEU A 54 14.04 -5.27 4.21
CA LEU A 54 12.94 -6.23 4.13
C LEU A 54 13.37 -7.66 4.47
N VAL A 55 14.43 -8.18 3.85
CA VAL A 55 15.01 -9.51 4.16
C VAL A 55 16.41 -9.37 4.72
N LYS A 56 16.67 -10.15 5.76
CA LYS A 56 17.98 -10.37 6.37
C LYS A 56 18.62 -11.61 5.74
N ASP A 57 17.94 -12.74 5.79
CA ASP A 57 18.44 -14.04 5.36
C ASP A 57 17.27 -14.98 5.00
N TRP A 58 17.41 -15.80 3.96
CA TRP A 58 16.43 -16.81 3.60
C TRP A 58 16.81 -18.22 4.06
N ASP A 59 18.03 -18.44 4.57
CA ASP A 59 18.49 -19.76 5.01
C ASP A 59 17.54 -20.44 6.03
N PRO A 60 16.87 -19.73 6.96
CA PRO A 60 15.90 -20.34 7.89
C PRO A 60 14.53 -20.65 7.26
N CYS A 61 14.31 -20.34 5.99
CA CYS A 61 13.00 -20.45 5.34
C CYS A 61 12.61 -21.92 5.10
N THR A 62 11.42 -22.29 5.56
CA THR A 62 10.84 -23.62 5.35
C THR A 62 9.84 -23.66 4.19
N GLU A 63 9.69 -22.57 3.45
CA GLU A 63 8.70 -22.45 2.37
C GLU A 63 7.25 -22.78 2.82
N CYS A 64 6.94 -22.45 4.08
CA CYS A 64 5.63 -22.74 4.65
C CYS A 64 4.50 -21.92 4.01
N GLY A 65 4.79 -20.73 3.46
CA GLY A 65 3.81 -19.88 2.76
C GLY A 65 3.01 -18.92 3.65
N LEU A 66 3.19 -18.94 4.98
CA LEU A 66 2.46 -18.07 5.91
C LEU A 66 2.65 -16.58 5.63
N CYS A 67 3.89 -16.16 5.33
CA CYS A 67 4.18 -14.76 4.98
C CYS A 67 3.58 -14.34 3.63
N VAL A 68 3.34 -15.29 2.72
CA VAL A 68 2.65 -15.04 1.43
C VAL A 68 1.18 -14.76 1.69
N SER A 69 0.48 -15.61 2.45
CA SER A 69 -0.93 -15.38 2.84
C SER A 69 -1.10 -14.10 3.65
N ALA A 70 -0.24 -13.82 4.62
CA ALA A 70 -0.36 -12.62 5.43
C ALA A 70 -0.07 -11.31 4.66
N CYS A 71 0.69 -11.36 3.56
CA CYS A 71 1.09 -10.15 2.86
C CYS A 71 -0.02 -9.60 1.95
N ARG A 72 -0.96 -8.84 2.51
CA ARG A 72 -2.07 -8.23 1.75
C ARG A 72 -1.60 -7.40 0.56
N SER A 73 -0.47 -6.71 0.65
CA SER A 73 0.00 -5.87 -0.45
C SER A 73 0.54 -6.65 -1.66
N GLY A 74 0.78 -7.96 -1.53
CA GLY A 74 1.43 -8.80 -2.55
C GLY A 74 2.95 -8.62 -2.62
N CYS A 75 3.56 -8.03 -1.60
CA CYS A 75 5.01 -7.82 -1.56
C CYS A 75 5.80 -9.14 -1.53
N ILE A 76 5.27 -10.17 -0.89
CA ILE A 76 5.87 -11.50 -0.85
C ILE A 76 5.23 -12.34 -1.96
N ILE A 77 5.99 -12.62 -3.01
CA ILE A 77 5.56 -13.44 -4.15
C ILE A 77 5.86 -14.91 -3.81
N PRO A 78 4.90 -15.83 -3.95
CA PRO A 78 5.15 -17.25 -3.71
C PRO A 78 6.23 -17.79 -4.65
N SER A 79 6.99 -18.78 -4.19
CA SER A 79 7.90 -19.53 -5.05
C SER A 79 7.10 -20.34 -6.09
N PRO A 80 7.69 -20.64 -7.26
CA PRO A 80 7.06 -21.53 -8.25
C PRO A 80 6.65 -22.89 -7.66
N GLU A 81 7.45 -23.44 -6.74
CA GLU A 81 7.18 -24.71 -6.07
C GLU A 81 6.00 -24.61 -5.12
N GLN A 82 5.85 -23.50 -4.38
CA GLN A 82 4.66 -23.26 -3.59
C GLN A 82 3.43 -23.18 -4.48
N VAL A 83 3.47 -22.42 -5.58
CA VAL A 83 2.35 -22.29 -6.51
C VAL A 83 1.96 -23.66 -7.06
N GLN A 84 2.92 -24.42 -7.57
CA GLN A 84 2.67 -25.76 -8.10
C GLN A 84 2.07 -26.68 -7.05
N ARG A 85 2.63 -26.70 -5.83
CA ARG A 85 2.16 -27.54 -4.73
C ARG A 85 0.72 -27.22 -4.37
N ASP A 86 0.42 -25.94 -4.20
CA ASP A 86 -0.88 -25.49 -3.71
C ASP A 86 -1.98 -25.53 -4.79
N THR A 87 -1.63 -25.50 -6.09
CA THR A 87 -2.64 -25.56 -7.17
C THR A 87 -2.79 -26.93 -7.83
N SER A 88 -1.82 -27.83 -7.69
CA SER A 88 -1.81 -29.14 -8.37
C SER A 88 -3.06 -30.00 -8.12
N ALA A 89 -3.70 -29.85 -6.96
CA ALA A 89 -4.91 -30.58 -6.61
C ALA A 89 -6.10 -30.29 -7.55
N ALA A 90 -6.10 -29.13 -8.22
CA ALA A 90 -7.11 -28.79 -9.23
C ALA A 90 -7.11 -29.75 -10.42
N ASP A 91 -5.96 -30.35 -10.75
CA ASP A 91 -5.77 -31.20 -11.94
C ASP A 91 -5.96 -32.70 -11.66
N THR A 92 -6.22 -33.09 -10.41
CA THR A 92 -6.46 -34.51 -10.05
C THR A 92 -7.79 -35.02 -10.59
N ASP A 93 -8.07 -36.33 -10.55
CA ASP A 93 -9.36 -36.87 -11.01
C ASP A 93 -10.46 -36.85 -9.93
N ASN A 94 -10.10 -36.53 -8.67
CA ASN A 94 -11.05 -36.49 -7.56
C ASN A 94 -11.99 -35.27 -7.68
N ASP A 95 -13.28 -35.45 -7.40
CA ASP A 95 -14.27 -34.36 -7.42
C ASP A 95 -14.18 -33.39 -6.22
N THR A 96 -13.57 -33.86 -5.13
CA THR A 96 -13.42 -33.12 -3.87
C THR A 96 -11.95 -33.06 -3.46
N ILE A 97 -11.48 -31.87 -3.09
CA ILE A 97 -10.14 -31.63 -2.57
C ILE A 97 -10.22 -31.53 -1.05
N TRP A 98 -9.50 -32.41 -0.37
CA TRP A 98 -9.37 -32.39 1.09
C TRP A 98 -8.10 -31.66 1.47
N ILE A 99 -8.21 -30.61 2.27
CA ILE A 99 -7.10 -29.77 2.70
C ILE A 99 -7.00 -29.78 4.22
N GLY A 100 -5.85 -30.20 4.74
CA GLY A 100 -5.59 -30.22 6.17
C GLY A 100 -4.22 -29.68 6.53
N CYS A 101 -3.99 -29.53 7.84
CA CYS A 101 -2.65 -29.25 8.37
C CYS A 101 -1.91 -30.55 8.75
N GLU A 102 -0.61 -30.46 9.01
CA GLU A 102 0.23 -31.60 9.46
C GLU A 102 -0.24 -32.24 10.78
N LYS A 103 -1.01 -31.51 11.60
CA LYS A 103 -1.62 -32.05 12.83
C LYS A 103 -2.92 -32.82 12.58
N SER A 104 -3.43 -32.82 11.35
CA SER A 104 -4.63 -33.57 11.01
C SER A 104 -4.37 -35.07 11.04
N THR A 105 -5.31 -35.81 11.62
CA THR A 105 -5.34 -37.28 11.60
C THR A 105 -6.10 -37.83 10.38
N ARG A 106 -6.75 -36.97 9.59
CA ARG A 106 -7.50 -37.35 8.39
C ARG A 106 -6.58 -37.50 7.17
N LYS A 107 -7.01 -38.34 6.23
CA LYS A 107 -6.38 -38.45 4.90
C LYS A 107 -6.77 -37.23 4.06
N ASN A 108 -5.87 -36.25 4.00
CA ASN A 108 -6.05 -35.05 3.19
C ASN A 108 -5.30 -35.16 1.86
N SER A 109 -5.88 -34.63 0.78
CA SER A 109 -5.27 -34.59 -0.56
C SER A 109 -4.17 -33.53 -0.65
N VAL A 110 -4.31 -32.45 0.11
CA VAL A 110 -3.32 -31.39 0.27
C VAL A 110 -3.04 -31.24 1.76
N VAL A 111 -1.78 -31.38 2.14
CA VAL A 111 -1.32 -31.19 3.52
C VAL A 111 -0.31 -30.05 3.55
N ARG A 112 -0.53 -29.09 4.45
CA ARG A 112 0.39 -27.96 4.69
C ARG A 112 0.76 -27.91 6.18
N THR A 113 1.83 -27.20 6.52
CA THR A 113 2.17 -26.95 7.93
C THR A 113 1.03 -26.24 8.66
N CYS A 114 0.34 -25.34 7.98
CA CYS A 114 -0.93 -24.77 8.42
C CYS A 114 -1.81 -24.45 7.22
N ILE A 115 -3.13 -24.59 7.38
CA ILE A 115 -4.11 -24.19 6.34
C ILE A 115 -4.03 -22.67 6.10
N ALA A 116 -3.67 -21.89 7.12
CA ALA A 116 -3.46 -20.45 7.03
C ALA A 116 -2.32 -20.03 6.07
N ALA A 117 -1.54 -20.97 5.54
CA ALA A 117 -0.57 -20.68 4.48
C ALA A 117 -1.21 -20.49 3.10
N LEU A 118 -2.43 -21.00 2.90
CA LEU A 118 -3.15 -20.87 1.64
C LEU A 118 -3.86 -19.52 1.59
N THR A 119 -3.58 -18.74 0.56
CA THR A 119 -4.25 -17.45 0.35
C THR A 119 -5.69 -17.66 -0.11
N TRP A 120 -6.57 -16.69 0.12
CA TRP A 120 -7.94 -16.73 -0.41
C TRP A 120 -7.96 -16.86 -1.93
N GLU A 121 -6.97 -16.31 -2.66
CA GLU A 121 -6.89 -16.46 -4.12
C GLU A 121 -6.65 -17.92 -4.52
N THR A 122 -5.75 -18.62 -3.81
CA THR A 122 -5.48 -20.04 -4.03
C THR A 122 -6.71 -20.89 -3.72
N LEU A 123 -7.34 -20.67 -2.58
CA LEU A 123 -8.56 -21.38 -2.17
C LEU A 123 -9.71 -21.11 -3.13
N ALA A 124 -9.88 -19.87 -3.60
CA ALA A 124 -10.89 -19.51 -4.59
C ALA A 124 -10.61 -20.19 -5.93
N TYR A 125 -9.35 -20.23 -6.38
CA TYR A 125 -8.97 -20.92 -7.60
C TYR A 125 -9.30 -22.42 -7.52
N LEU A 126 -8.95 -23.08 -6.42
CA LEU A 126 -9.28 -24.49 -6.19
C LEU A 126 -10.80 -24.72 -6.17
N ALA A 127 -11.56 -23.85 -5.48
CA ALA A 127 -13.02 -23.97 -5.32
C ALA A 127 -13.79 -23.76 -6.64
N LEU A 128 -13.23 -22.97 -7.56
CA LEU A 128 -13.74 -22.81 -8.92
C LEU A 128 -13.47 -24.01 -9.83
N ASN A 129 -12.60 -24.93 -9.41
CA ASN A 129 -12.38 -26.19 -10.11
C ASN A 129 -13.19 -27.32 -9.46
N LYS A 130 -13.20 -27.42 -8.12
CA LYS A 130 -13.72 -28.57 -7.37
C LYS A 130 -14.35 -28.15 -6.05
N LYS A 131 -15.06 -29.08 -5.39
CA LYS A 131 -15.49 -28.86 -3.99
C LYS A 131 -14.28 -28.99 -3.06
N ILE A 132 -14.23 -28.17 -2.02
CA ILE A 132 -13.16 -28.17 -1.02
C ILE A 132 -13.73 -28.58 0.32
N VAL A 133 -13.05 -29.50 0.99
CA VAL A 133 -13.24 -29.74 2.42
C VAL A 133 -12.00 -29.24 3.15
N LEU A 134 -12.19 -28.29 4.05
CA LEU A 134 -11.15 -27.81 4.95
C LEU A 134 -11.26 -28.57 6.27
N ASP A 135 -10.23 -29.32 6.61
CA ASP A 135 -10.15 -30.04 7.87
C ASP A 135 -9.63 -29.13 8.97
N LEU A 136 -10.57 -28.55 9.71
CA LEU A 136 -10.34 -27.64 10.82
C LEU A 136 -10.37 -28.36 12.17
N THR A 137 -10.49 -29.70 12.21
CA THR A 137 -10.48 -30.49 13.44
C THR A 137 -9.33 -30.11 14.37
N PRO A 138 -8.07 -29.98 13.88
CA PRO A 138 -6.95 -29.61 14.74
C PRO A 138 -6.97 -28.13 15.18
N CYS A 139 -7.76 -27.26 14.53
CA CYS A 139 -7.78 -25.83 14.80
C CYS A 139 -8.57 -25.47 16.08
N GLY A 140 -9.51 -26.31 16.52
CA GLY A 140 -10.30 -26.07 17.74
C GLY A 140 -9.45 -26.01 19.01
N GLU A 141 -8.36 -26.78 19.05
CA GLU A 141 -7.43 -26.87 20.19
C GLU A 141 -6.03 -26.31 19.86
N CYS A 142 -5.90 -25.56 18.75
CA CYS A 142 -4.60 -25.06 18.30
C CYS A 142 -4.19 -23.78 19.03
N GLU A 143 -3.02 -23.80 19.65
CA GLU A 143 -2.42 -22.64 20.34
C GLU A 143 -1.90 -21.53 19.40
N ASN A 144 -2.00 -21.70 18.07
CA ASN A 144 -1.49 -20.72 17.11
C ASN A 144 -2.57 -19.67 16.74
N ASP A 145 -2.80 -18.74 17.66
CA ASP A 145 -3.82 -17.68 17.53
C ASP A 145 -3.62 -16.81 16.27
N LEU A 146 -2.37 -16.52 15.91
CA LEU A 146 -2.05 -15.73 14.73
C LEU A 146 -2.47 -16.43 13.43
N CYS A 147 -2.17 -17.73 13.30
CA CYS A 147 -2.61 -18.50 12.14
C CYS A 147 -4.12 -18.67 12.11
N ALA A 148 -4.77 -18.87 13.26
CA ALA A 148 -6.23 -18.95 13.34
C ALA A 148 -6.88 -17.62 12.92
N ALA A 149 -6.34 -16.48 13.37
CA ALA A 149 -6.80 -15.16 12.96
C ALA A 149 -6.59 -14.91 11.46
N GLN A 150 -5.44 -15.32 10.90
CA GLN A 150 -5.19 -15.22 9.47
C GLN A 150 -6.17 -16.07 8.66
N LEU A 151 -6.37 -17.34 9.04
CA LEU A 151 -7.32 -18.22 8.37
C LEU A 151 -8.74 -17.64 8.38
N ARG A 152 -9.19 -17.07 9.50
CA ARG A 152 -10.50 -16.38 9.57
C ARG A 152 -10.59 -15.21 8.59
N LYS A 153 -9.52 -14.43 8.40
CA LYS A 153 -9.50 -13.35 7.39
C LYS A 153 -9.63 -13.91 5.98
N GLU A 154 -8.92 -14.98 5.65
CA GLU A 154 -8.99 -15.64 4.33
C GLU A 154 -10.40 -16.19 4.06
N LEU A 155 -11.00 -16.88 5.04
CA LEU A 155 -12.36 -17.41 4.94
C LEU A 155 -13.40 -16.30 4.79
N THR A 156 -13.28 -15.22 5.56
CA THR A 156 -14.17 -14.05 5.42
C THR A 156 -14.06 -13.45 4.02
N ARG A 157 -12.82 -13.31 3.51
CA ARG A 157 -12.59 -12.79 2.16
C ARG A 157 -13.16 -13.71 1.07
N LEU A 158 -13.11 -15.03 1.26
CA LEU A 158 -13.74 -16.02 0.38
C LEU A 158 -15.26 -15.89 0.36
N VAL A 159 -15.89 -15.68 1.52
CA VAL A 159 -17.34 -15.40 1.61
C VAL A 159 -17.68 -14.12 0.86
N ASP A 160 -16.90 -13.06 1.02
CA ASP A 160 -17.09 -11.82 0.25
C ASP A 160 -16.91 -12.04 -1.26
N PHE A 161 -15.95 -12.88 -1.66
CA PHE A 161 -15.66 -13.18 -3.06
C PHE A 161 -16.75 -13.99 -3.74
N PHE A 162 -17.20 -15.09 -3.12
CA PHE A 162 -18.20 -15.99 -3.71
C PHE A 162 -19.64 -15.56 -3.42
N GLY A 163 -19.86 -14.81 -2.34
CA GLY A 163 -21.16 -14.71 -1.69
C GLY A 163 -21.48 -15.99 -0.90
N GLN A 164 -22.33 -15.85 0.11
CA GLN A 164 -22.67 -16.94 1.03
C GLN A 164 -23.16 -18.23 0.33
N PRO A 165 -24.14 -18.20 -0.62
CA PRO A 165 -24.65 -19.44 -1.21
C PRO A 165 -23.62 -20.23 -2.01
N MET A 166 -22.72 -19.54 -2.71
CA MET A 166 -21.68 -20.21 -3.50
C MET A 166 -20.53 -20.69 -2.62
N PHE A 167 -20.21 -19.96 -1.54
CA PHE A 167 -19.25 -20.41 -0.54
C PHE A 167 -19.72 -21.74 0.09
N GLU A 168 -20.94 -21.81 0.60
CA GLU A 168 -21.51 -23.03 1.21
C GLU A 168 -21.62 -24.19 0.21
N ALA A 169 -21.88 -23.92 -1.07
CA ALA A 169 -21.92 -24.96 -2.11
C ALA A 169 -20.55 -25.54 -2.48
N ARG A 170 -19.47 -24.79 -2.23
CA ARG A 170 -18.09 -25.14 -2.64
C ARG A 170 -17.19 -25.53 -1.49
N PHE A 171 -17.45 -25.04 -0.28
CA PHE A 171 -16.65 -25.27 0.91
C PHE A 171 -17.43 -26.05 1.95
N THR A 172 -16.77 -27.04 2.54
CA THR A 172 -17.21 -27.70 3.75
C THR A 172 -16.13 -27.52 4.80
N LEU A 173 -16.48 -26.96 5.94
CA LEU A 173 -15.57 -26.76 7.07
C LEU A 173 -15.82 -27.91 8.05
N ALA A 174 -14.87 -28.83 8.17
CA ALA A 174 -14.98 -29.97 9.09
C ALA A 174 -14.30 -29.60 10.42
N TYR A 175 -15.09 -29.44 11.48
CA TYR A 175 -14.61 -29.12 12.83
C TYR A 175 -14.50 -30.36 13.71
N GLU A 176 -15.31 -31.39 13.44
CA GLU A 176 -15.26 -32.67 14.13
C GLU A 176 -14.81 -33.79 13.19
N GLN A 177 -14.36 -34.93 13.72
CA GLN A 177 -13.83 -36.05 12.93
C GLN A 177 -14.90 -36.83 12.15
N ASP A 178 -16.17 -36.68 12.56
CA ASP A 178 -17.31 -37.39 11.98
C ASP A 178 -18.04 -36.52 10.93
N GLU A 179 -17.79 -35.20 10.94
CA GLU A 179 -18.31 -34.26 9.96
C GLU A 179 -17.64 -34.47 8.59
N ALA A 180 -18.43 -34.68 7.54
CA ALA A 180 -17.94 -34.99 6.19
C ALA A 180 -17.00 -36.23 6.17
N PRO A 181 -17.52 -37.43 5.92
CA PRO A 181 -16.66 -38.61 5.75
C PRO A 181 -15.82 -38.51 4.47
N TYR A 182 -14.54 -38.88 4.57
CA TYR A 182 -13.62 -38.96 3.43
C TYR A 182 -14.03 -40.13 2.53
N HIS A 183 -14.73 -39.83 1.43
CA HIS A 183 -15.07 -40.83 0.43
C HIS A 183 -13.95 -40.95 -0.61
N VAL A 184 -13.01 -41.87 -0.41
CA VAL A 184 -12.18 -42.34 -1.52
C VAL A 184 -13.06 -43.22 -2.40
N LYS A 185 -13.25 -42.83 -3.65
CA LYS A 185 -13.69 -43.77 -4.67
C LYS A 185 -12.51 -44.71 -4.90
N GLU A 186 -12.42 -45.81 -4.15
CA GLU A 186 -11.43 -46.85 -4.37
C GLU A 186 -11.71 -47.49 -5.73
N LEU A 187 -11.10 -46.93 -6.78
CA LEU A 187 -11.19 -47.49 -8.13
C LEU A 187 -10.58 -48.89 -8.08
N SER A 188 -11.37 -49.88 -8.45
CA SER A 188 -10.89 -51.25 -8.54
C SER A 188 -9.79 -51.36 -9.61
N ARG A 189 -8.86 -52.32 -9.46
CA ARG A 189 -7.80 -52.58 -10.45
C ARG A 189 -8.34 -52.75 -11.88
N ARG A 190 -9.61 -53.13 -12.05
CA ARG A 190 -10.28 -53.32 -13.34
C ARG A 190 -10.73 -52.00 -13.98
N GLU A 191 -11.22 -51.05 -13.18
CA GLU A 191 -11.56 -49.69 -13.62
C GLU A 191 -10.30 -48.86 -13.93
N MET A 192 -9.21 -49.13 -13.22
CA MET A 192 -7.90 -48.51 -13.46
C MET A 192 -7.32 -48.88 -14.85
N PHE A 193 -7.64 -50.08 -15.39
CA PHE A 193 -7.24 -50.49 -16.74
C PHE A 193 -8.19 -49.95 -17.84
N GLU A 194 -9.47 -49.72 -17.54
CA GLU A 194 -10.39 -49.07 -18.48
C GLU A 194 -10.05 -47.59 -18.70
N GLN A 195 -9.61 -46.87 -17.65
CA GLN A 195 -9.23 -45.46 -17.77
C GLN A 195 -7.91 -45.19 -18.52
N VAL A 196 -7.04 -46.18 -18.69
CA VAL A 196 -5.82 -46.05 -19.51
C VAL A 196 -6.14 -46.10 -21.02
N SER A 197 -7.35 -46.51 -21.40
CA SER A 197 -7.80 -46.55 -22.80
C SER A 197 -8.41 -45.24 -23.32
N HIS A 198 -8.72 -44.28 -22.44
CA HIS A 198 -9.14 -42.94 -22.83
C HIS A 198 -7.95 -41.98 -22.79
N GLY A 199 -7.31 -41.80 -23.94
CA GLY A 199 -6.20 -40.87 -24.15
C GLY A 199 -6.40 -39.53 -23.44
N SER A 200 -5.45 -39.23 -22.57
CA SER A 200 -5.36 -38.03 -21.74
C SER A 200 -5.65 -36.74 -22.51
N LYS A 201 -6.86 -36.21 -22.34
CA LYS A 201 -7.20 -34.82 -22.68
C LYS A 201 -6.69 -33.81 -21.65
N SER A 202 -6.06 -34.28 -20.56
CA SER A 202 -5.45 -33.43 -19.54
C SER A 202 -4.10 -32.88 -20.00
N GLY A 203 -3.34 -33.66 -20.78
CA GLY A 203 -2.03 -33.26 -21.31
C GLY A 203 -2.08 -32.02 -22.23
N THR A 204 -3.13 -31.88 -23.05
CA THR A 204 -3.28 -30.75 -23.96
C THR A 204 -3.63 -29.44 -23.25
N LYS A 205 -4.36 -29.49 -22.12
CA LYS A 205 -4.66 -28.32 -21.30
C LYS A 205 -3.40 -27.79 -20.60
N LYS A 206 -2.52 -28.69 -20.16
CA LYS A 206 -1.20 -28.37 -19.59
C LYS A 206 -0.22 -27.87 -20.66
N LEU A 207 -0.23 -28.45 -21.85
CA LEU A 207 0.50 -27.94 -23.03
C LEU A 207 0.02 -26.55 -23.47
N LEU A 208 -1.30 -26.29 -23.41
CA LEU A 208 -1.88 -24.98 -23.71
C LEU A 208 -1.50 -23.91 -22.67
N GLN A 209 -1.35 -24.30 -21.40
CA GLN A 209 -0.83 -23.42 -20.34
C GLN A 209 0.68 -23.18 -20.43
N MET A 210 1.44 -24.11 -21.02
CA MET A 210 2.89 -24.01 -21.22
C MET A 210 3.30 -23.35 -22.55
N LEU A 211 2.35 -22.91 -23.39
CA LEU A 211 2.66 -22.18 -24.62
C LEU A 211 3.27 -20.80 -24.30
N PRO A 212 4.54 -20.55 -24.68
CA PRO A 212 5.14 -19.23 -24.54
C PRO A 212 4.44 -18.25 -25.49
N GLY A 213 4.00 -17.10 -24.99
CA GLY A 213 3.36 -16.06 -25.81
C GLY A 213 2.21 -15.27 -25.15
N LEU A 214 1.82 -15.62 -23.92
CA LEU A 214 0.83 -14.88 -23.13
C LEU A 214 1.44 -14.06 -21.98
N HIS A 215 2.77 -14.07 -21.85
CA HIS A 215 3.49 -13.33 -20.82
C HIS A 215 4.06 -12.06 -21.46
N SER A 216 3.54 -10.91 -21.06
CA SER A 216 4.31 -9.67 -21.17
C SER A 216 5.49 -9.75 -20.21
N GLU A 217 6.66 -9.26 -20.61
CA GLU A 217 7.91 -9.26 -19.83
C GLU A 217 7.83 -8.52 -18.48
N ASP A 218 6.67 -7.96 -18.13
CA ASP A 218 6.36 -7.27 -16.87
C ASP A 218 5.66 -8.14 -15.80
N ASP A 219 5.18 -9.35 -16.13
CA ASP A 219 4.47 -10.22 -15.17
C ASP A 219 5.46 -11.25 -14.59
N GLY A 220 6.10 -10.91 -13.47
CA GLY A 220 6.97 -11.82 -12.72
C GLY A 220 6.19 -12.99 -12.13
N GLY A 221 6.55 -14.22 -12.53
CA GLY A 221 6.07 -15.48 -11.91
C GLY A 221 4.57 -15.78 -12.09
N VAL A 222 4.21 -17.05 -11.97
CA VAL A 222 2.80 -17.47 -11.90
C VAL A 222 2.25 -17.09 -10.53
N ASP A 223 1.53 -15.97 -10.43
CA ASP A 223 0.82 -15.55 -9.21
C ASP A 223 -0.55 -16.26 -9.11
N PHE A 224 -0.97 -16.61 -7.88
CA PHE A 224 -2.31 -17.14 -7.60
C PHE A 224 -3.42 -16.25 -8.15
N ARG A 225 -3.24 -14.92 -8.14
CA ARG A 225 -4.20 -13.97 -8.74
C ARG A 225 -4.34 -14.13 -10.25
N LEU A 226 -3.24 -14.40 -10.94
CA LEU A 226 -3.25 -14.62 -12.38
C LEU A 226 -3.99 -15.93 -12.72
N LEU A 227 -3.74 -17.00 -11.95
CA LEU A 227 -4.45 -18.27 -12.10
C LEU A 227 -5.95 -18.11 -11.85
N LEU A 228 -6.34 -17.41 -10.78
CA LEU A 228 -7.74 -17.09 -10.49
C LEU A 228 -8.38 -16.26 -11.62
N HIS A 229 -7.68 -15.25 -12.14
CA HIS A 229 -8.16 -14.47 -13.28
C HIS A 229 -8.39 -15.33 -14.53
N GLN A 230 -7.43 -16.19 -14.87
CA GLN A 230 -7.55 -17.08 -16.02
C GLN A 230 -8.74 -18.03 -15.86
N ARG A 231 -8.94 -18.59 -14.66
CA ARG A 231 -10.06 -19.50 -14.38
C ARG A 231 -11.42 -18.79 -14.46
N THR A 232 -11.55 -17.61 -13.86
CA THR A 232 -12.80 -16.82 -13.96
C THR A 232 -13.12 -16.41 -15.39
N LYS A 233 -12.10 -16.10 -16.21
CA LYS A 233 -12.24 -15.81 -17.64
C LYS A 233 -12.75 -17.04 -18.42
N GLN A 234 -12.22 -18.23 -18.15
CA GLN A 234 -12.68 -19.49 -18.76
C GLN A 234 -14.14 -19.82 -18.39
N LEU A 235 -14.50 -19.65 -17.12
CA LEU A 235 -15.87 -19.89 -16.65
C LEU A 235 -16.87 -18.93 -17.30
N LYS A 236 -16.51 -17.64 -17.41
CA LYS A 236 -17.34 -16.66 -18.11
C LYS A 236 -17.59 -17.03 -19.58
N ALA A 237 -16.62 -17.66 -20.25
CA ALA A 237 -16.75 -18.07 -21.64
C ALA A 237 -17.56 -19.37 -21.83
N SER A 238 -17.70 -20.19 -20.78
CA SER A 238 -18.35 -21.50 -20.85
C SER A 238 -19.74 -21.53 -20.21
N MET A 239 -20.07 -20.57 -19.35
CA MET A 239 -21.35 -20.51 -18.64
C MET A 239 -22.32 -19.52 -19.30
N GLU A 240 -23.57 -19.92 -19.50
CA GLU A 240 -24.64 -19.05 -20.01
C GLU A 240 -24.95 -17.88 -19.06
N THR A 241 -24.90 -18.14 -17.75
CA THR A 241 -25.06 -17.13 -16.70
C THR A 241 -23.72 -16.86 -16.02
N PRO A 242 -23.12 -15.67 -16.22
CA PRO A 242 -21.84 -15.35 -15.60
C PRO A 242 -21.96 -15.29 -14.08
N LEU A 243 -21.04 -15.98 -13.40
CA LEU A 243 -20.87 -15.85 -11.95
C LEU A 243 -20.49 -14.41 -11.58
N LYS A 244 -20.96 -13.97 -10.42
CA LYS A 244 -20.60 -12.69 -9.82
C LYS A 244 -19.59 -12.94 -8.72
N TYR A 245 -18.58 -12.09 -8.66
CA TYR A 245 -17.48 -12.16 -7.71
C TYR A 245 -17.39 -10.85 -6.95
N GLY A 246 -17.31 -10.90 -5.63
CA GLY A 246 -17.10 -9.73 -4.79
C GLY A 246 -15.62 -9.33 -4.73
N TYR A 247 -15.35 -8.10 -5.15
CA TYR A 247 -14.01 -7.50 -5.08
C TYR A 247 -14.04 -6.15 -4.37
N TYR A 248 -13.12 -5.92 -3.44
CA TYR A 248 -13.00 -4.61 -2.81
C TYR A 248 -12.28 -3.67 -3.77
N LEU A 249 -13.01 -2.67 -4.26
CA LEU A 249 -12.48 -1.64 -5.14
C LEU A 249 -12.56 -0.26 -4.45
N PRO A 250 -11.61 0.65 -4.69
CA PRO A 250 -11.63 2.00 -4.17
C PRO A 250 -12.96 2.70 -4.46
N ASN A 251 -13.56 3.30 -3.43
CA ASN A 251 -14.85 3.96 -3.54
C ASN A 251 -14.66 5.43 -3.90
N PHE A 252 -14.69 5.76 -5.19
CA PHE A 252 -14.59 7.14 -5.64
C PHE A 252 -15.87 7.93 -5.36
N THR A 253 -15.69 9.16 -4.90
CA THR A 253 -16.75 10.13 -4.62
C THR A 253 -16.72 11.27 -5.64
N ASP A 254 -17.75 12.10 -5.65
CA ASP A 254 -17.85 13.28 -6.56
C ASP A 254 -16.78 14.34 -6.29
N LYS A 255 -16.02 14.21 -5.19
CA LYS A 255 -14.83 15.03 -4.91
C LYS A 255 -13.62 14.62 -5.77
N CYS A 256 -13.68 13.48 -6.45
CA CYS A 256 -12.64 13.06 -7.37
C CYS A 256 -12.67 13.89 -8.66
N PHE A 257 -11.50 14.39 -9.07
CA PHE A 257 -11.34 15.21 -10.28
C PHE A 257 -10.28 14.65 -11.23
N GLY A 258 -9.94 13.37 -11.10
CA GLY A 258 -9.04 12.69 -12.04
C GLY A 258 -7.59 13.19 -12.02
N CYS A 259 -7.06 13.53 -10.84
CA CYS A 259 -5.69 14.09 -10.72
C CYS A 259 -4.55 13.09 -10.99
N GLY A 260 -4.83 11.79 -11.01
CA GLY A 260 -3.84 10.73 -11.29
C GLY A 260 -2.85 10.41 -10.15
N LYS A 261 -2.99 11.00 -8.96
CA LYS A 261 -2.12 10.65 -7.81
C LYS A 261 -2.27 9.19 -7.40
N CYS A 262 -3.50 8.69 -7.34
CA CYS A 262 -3.79 7.30 -6.97
C CYS A 262 -3.27 6.29 -8.00
N GLU A 263 -3.30 6.62 -9.29
CA GLU A 263 -2.71 5.82 -10.37
C GLU A 263 -1.19 5.71 -10.20
N LYS A 264 -0.51 6.83 -9.97
CA LYS A 264 0.95 6.83 -9.71
C LYS A 264 1.33 6.11 -8.41
N ALA A 265 0.44 6.15 -7.41
CA ALA A 265 0.66 5.45 -6.15
C ALA A 265 0.42 3.93 -6.27
N CYS A 266 -0.41 3.49 -7.23
CA CYS A 266 -0.73 2.09 -7.47
C CYS A 266 0.43 1.38 -8.17
N ARG A 267 1.41 0.91 -7.39
CA ARG A 267 2.59 0.21 -7.92
C ARG A 267 2.28 -1.16 -8.54
N ALA A 268 1.12 -1.74 -8.22
CA ALA A 268 0.62 -2.94 -8.91
C ALA A 268 0.06 -2.65 -10.31
N GLY A 269 -0.07 -1.37 -10.71
CA GLY A 269 -0.58 -0.98 -12.03
C GLY A 269 -2.06 -1.32 -12.22
N ALA A 270 -2.81 -1.54 -11.14
CA ALA A 270 -4.20 -1.95 -11.19
C ALA A 270 -5.15 -0.80 -11.54
N LEU A 271 -4.78 0.45 -11.24
CA LEU A 271 -5.63 1.63 -11.40
C LEU A 271 -5.08 2.50 -12.54
N LYS A 272 -5.92 2.82 -13.52
CA LYS A 272 -5.60 3.71 -14.64
C LYS A 272 -6.65 4.80 -14.83
N LEU A 273 -6.20 5.98 -15.24
CA LEU A 273 -7.09 7.08 -15.65
C LEU A 273 -7.08 7.20 -17.16
N GLU A 274 -8.25 7.11 -17.77
CA GLU A 274 -8.40 7.21 -19.22
C GLU A 274 -9.25 8.44 -19.54
N ASP A 275 -8.66 9.37 -20.30
CA ASP A 275 -9.34 10.58 -20.73
C ASP A 275 -10.21 10.25 -21.96
N LEU A 276 -11.49 10.58 -21.88
CA LEU A 276 -12.49 10.39 -22.93
C LEU A 276 -12.56 11.66 -23.81
N PRO A 277 -12.95 11.52 -25.09
CA PRO A 277 -13.09 12.66 -26.01
C PRO A 277 -14.12 13.70 -25.54
N ASP A 278 -15.07 13.31 -24.69
CA ASP A 278 -16.10 14.21 -24.13
C ASP A 278 -15.57 15.14 -23.02
N GLY A 279 -14.26 15.18 -22.78
CA GLY A 279 -13.65 15.95 -21.68
C GLY A 279 -13.86 15.35 -20.28
N GLN A 280 -14.43 14.14 -20.21
CA GLN A 280 -14.55 13.35 -18.99
C GLN A 280 -13.36 12.41 -18.83
N THR A 281 -13.00 12.09 -17.59
CA THR A 281 -12.00 11.06 -17.29
C THR A 281 -12.68 9.88 -16.61
N ARG A 282 -12.50 8.69 -17.17
CA ARG A 282 -12.94 7.44 -16.56
C ARG A 282 -11.81 6.82 -15.75
N ILE A 283 -12.16 6.28 -14.59
CA ILE A 283 -11.23 5.57 -13.73
C ILE A 283 -11.46 4.09 -13.94
N VAL A 284 -10.45 3.42 -14.49
CA VAL A 284 -10.48 1.99 -14.82
C VAL A 284 -9.61 1.25 -13.83
N ILE A 285 -10.17 0.20 -13.23
CA ILE A 285 -9.43 -0.70 -12.34
C ILE A 285 -9.42 -2.09 -12.93
N THR A 286 -8.28 -2.77 -12.84
CA THR A 286 -8.12 -4.18 -13.18
C THR A 286 -8.09 -4.99 -11.86
N PRO A 287 -9.22 -5.58 -11.43
CA PRO A 287 -9.35 -6.28 -10.16
C PRO A 287 -8.25 -7.30 -9.90
N TRP A 288 -7.90 -8.16 -10.88
CA TRP A 288 -6.89 -9.19 -10.64
C TRP A 288 -5.48 -8.65 -10.33
N LYS A 289 -5.17 -7.41 -10.73
CA LYS A 289 -3.92 -6.73 -10.36
C LYS A 289 -4.03 -5.98 -9.04
N CYS A 290 -5.25 -5.76 -8.52
CA CYS A 290 -5.49 -4.99 -7.31
C CYS A 290 -5.33 -5.88 -6.07
N SER A 291 -4.32 -5.62 -5.25
CA SER A 291 -4.07 -6.34 -3.99
C SER A 291 -4.87 -5.81 -2.80
N GLU A 292 -5.90 -4.99 -3.03
CA GLU A 292 -6.73 -4.41 -1.96
C GLU A 292 -5.91 -3.67 -0.88
N CYS A 293 -4.73 -3.18 -1.23
CA CYS A 293 -3.74 -2.66 -0.29
C CYS A 293 -4.03 -1.25 0.24
N GLU A 294 -5.11 -0.60 -0.21
CA GLU A 294 -5.55 0.72 0.28
C GLU A 294 -4.55 1.89 0.09
N VAL A 295 -3.40 1.68 -0.57
CA VAL A 295 -2.42 2.74 -0.87
C VAL A 295 -3.05 3.90 -1.67
N CYS A 296 -3.97 3.59 -2.57
CA CYS A 296 -4.72 4.61 -3.33
C CYS A 296 -5.61 5.47 -2.42
N VAL A 297 -6.23 4.88 -1.40
CA VAL A 297 -7.04 5.60 -0.39
C VAL A 297 -6.12 6.51 0.43
N ALA A 298 -5.02 5.98 0.96
CA ALA A 298 -4.08 6.72 1.79
C ALA A 298 -3.39 7.88 1.04
N SER A 299 -3.15 7.74 -0.27
CA SER A 299 -2.53 8.78 -1.10
C SER A 299 -3.51 9.87 -1.58
N CYS A 300 -4.81 9.70 -1.35
CA CYS A 300 -5.84 10.62 -1.84
C CYS A 300 -5.96 11.86 -0.93
N SER A 301 -5.12 12.88 -1.20
CA SER A 301 -5.12 14.12 -0.42
C SER A 301 -6.43 14.95 -0.50
N ASN A 302 -7.28 14.69 -1.49
CA ASN A 302 -8.56 15.41 -1.66
C ASN A 302 -9.75 14.65 -1.06
N HIS A 303 -9.52 13.48 -0.45
CA HIS A 303 -10.59 12.60 0.02
C HIS A 303 -11.63 12.28 -1.07
N GLY A 304 -11.18 12.19 -2.32
CA GLY A 304 -11.98 11.73 -3.47
C GLY A 304 -12.12 10.20 -3.54
N ILE A 305 -11.50 9.49 -2.61
CA ILE A 305 -11.64 8.04 -2.41
C ILE A 305 -12.03 7.85 -0.94
N ASP A 306 -13.20 7.27 -0.72
CA ASP A 306 -13.78 7.03 0.60
C ASP A 306 -13.72 5.54 0.95
N GLY A 307 -12.51 5.09 1.32
CA GLY A 307 -12.25 3.70 1.64
C GLY A 307 -12.39 2.74 0.45
N MET A 308 -12.61 1.48 0.79
CA MET A 308 -12.84 0.39 -0.16
C MET A 308 -14.30 -0.03 -0.11
N LYS A 309 -14.88 -0.35 -1.26
CA LYS A 309 -16.26 -0.84 -1.37
C LYS A 309 -16.28 -2.19 -2.07
N LEU A 310 -16.97 -3.15 -1.46
CA LEU A 310 -17.23 -4.44 -2.09
C LEU A 310 -18.14 -4.23 -3.31
N ARG A 311 -17.66 -4.63 -4.49
CA ARG A 311 -18.41 -4.56 -5.75
C ARG A 311 -18.54 -5.95 -6.33
N GLN A 312 -19.76 -6.27 -6.78
CA GLN A 312 -20.05 -7.52 -7.47
C GLN A 312 -19.69 -7.38 -8.95
N LEU A 313 -18.75 -8.19 -9.41
CA LEU A 313 -18.17 -8.12 -10.75
C LEU A 313 -18.37 -9.44 -11.50
N THR A 314 -18.62 -9.38 -12.80
CA THR A 314 -18.68 -10.57 -13.67
C THR A 314 -17.35 -10.83 -14.40
N THR A 315 -16.33 -10.01 -14.14
CA THR A 315 -14.99 -10.13 -14.72
C THR A 315 -13.97 -9.56 -13.75
N LEU A 316 -12.82 -10.21 -13.67
CA LEU A 316 -11.66 -9.67 -12.94
C LEU A 316 -10.75 -8.82 -13.84
N GLY A 317 -11.09 -8.66 -15.13
CA GLY A 317 -10.42 -7.75 -16.06
C GLY A 317 -10.81 -6.28 -15.88
N PRO A 318 -10.34 -5.36 -16.75
CA PRO A 318 -10.56 -3.92 -16.61
C PRO A 318 -12.03 -3.53 -16.49
N VAL A 319 -12.38 -2.78 -15.44
CA VAL A 319 -13.72 -2.25 -15.16
C VAL A 319 -13.68 -0.76 -14.85
N SER A 320 -14.58 0.00 -15.46
CA SER A 320 -14.77 1.42 -15.15
C SER A 320 -15.55 1.56 -13.86
N VAL A 321 -14.95 2.16 -12.83
CA VAL A 321 -15.58 2.28 -11.49
C VAL A 321 -16.18 3.65 -11.22
N HIS A 322 -15.70 4.68 -11.90
CA HIS A 322 -16.12 6.07 -11.69
C HIS A 322 -15.79 6.92 -12.92
N LYS A 323 -16.57 7.99 -13.11
CA LYS A 323 -16.32 9.01 -14.14
C LYS A 323 -16.34 10.37 -13.46
N CYS A 324 -15.40 11.24 -13.82
CA CYS A 324 -15.31 12.58 -13.27
C CYS A 324 -14.88 13.58 -14.35
N THR A 325 -15.23 14.85 -14.15
CA THR A 325 -14.81 15.93 -15.04
C THR A 325 -13.42 16.40 -14.64
N LYS A 326 -12.51 16.52 -15.61
CA LYS A 326 -11.12 16.90 -15.37
C LYS A 326 -10.87 18.29 -15.92
N THR A 327 -10.76 19.26 -15.02
CA THR A 327 -10.34 20.63 -15.35
C THR A 327 -8.82 20.75 -15.29
N LEU A 328 -8.22 21.42 -16.29
CA LEU A 328 -6.77 21.62 -16.37
C LEU A 328 -6.40 23.07 -16.04
N CYS A 329 -5.26 23.25 -15.38
CA CYS A 329 -4.68 24.55 -15.08
C CYS A 329 -4.28 25.26 -16.37
N LYS A 330 -4.72 26.52 -16.54
CA LYS A 330 -4.39 27.35 -17.72
C LYS A 330 -2.89 27.58 -17.92
N GLU A 331 -2.10 27.60 -16.85
CA GLU A 331 -0.65 27.87 -16.93
C GLU A 331 0.21 26.63 -17.13
N CYS A 332 -0.10 25.52 -16.45
CA CYS A 332 0.78 24.33 -16.45
C CYS A 332 0.12 23.04 -16.96
N GLY A 333 -1.15 23.09 -17.38
CA GLY A 333 -1.88 21.93 -17.89
C GLY A 333 -2.17 20.82 -16.87
N LYS A 334 -1.83 21.00 -15.58
CA LYS A 334 -2.07 19.99 -14.55
C LYS A 334 -3.54 19.97 -14.11
N PRO A 335 -4.10 18.80 -13.73
CA PRO A 335 -5.45 18.71 -13.20
C PRO A 335 -5.63 19.58 -11.94
N ILE A 336 -6.72 20.33 -11.91
CA ILE A 336 -7.12 21.20 -10.80
C ILE A 336 -8.43 20.73 -10.20
N ALA A 337 -8.56 20.93 -8.88
CA ALA A 337 -9.81 20.66 -8.19
C ALA A 337 -10.93 21.57 -8.73
N PRO A 338 -12.18 21.10 -8.75
CA PRO A 338 -13.33 21.91 -9.13
C PRO A 338 -13.41 23.18 -8.27
N GLY A 339 -13.74 24.33 -8.88
CA GLY A 339 -13.85 25.59 -8.17
C GLY A 339 -12.51 26.28 -7.83
N SER A 340 -11.39 25.88 -8.47
CA SER A 340 -10.14 26.62 -8.30
C SER A 340 -10.27 28.05 -8.81
N VAL A 341 -9.96 29.02 -7.95
CA VAL A 341 -9.95 30.46 -8.27
C VAL A 341 -9.09 30.72 -9.51
N ASP A 342 -9.64 31.48 -10.47
CA ASP A 342 -9.03 31.86 -11.76
C ASP A 342 -8.75 30.72 -12.76
N GLY A 343 -9.07 29.46 -12.41
CA GLY A 343 -8.72 28.29 -13.21
C GLY A 343 -7.21 27.96 -13.18
N VAL A 344 -6.53 28.36 -12.11
CA VAL A 344 -5.09 28.18 -11.92
C VAL A 344 -4.83 27.29 -10.70
N CYS A 345 -3.85 26.38 -10.81
CA CYS A 345 -3.52 25.48 -9.71
C CYS A 345 -2.80 26.22 -8.57
N THR A 346 -2.89 25.69 -7.35
CA THR A 346 -2.26 26.28 -6.15
C THR A 346 -0.77 26.53 -6.33
N VAL A 347 -0.05 25.63 -7.02
CA VAL A 347 1.40 25.79 -7.26
C VAL A 347 1.69 26.97 -8.19
N CYS A 348 0.95 27.10 -9.29
CA CYS A 348 1.06 28.22 -10.22
C CYS A 348 0.72 29.55 -9.53
N ARG A 349 -0.35 29.58 -8.74
CA ARG A 349 -0.73 30.75 -7.94
C ARG A 349 0.36 31.15 -6.95
N ILE A 350 0.98 30.19 -6.26
CA ILE A 350 2.11 30.45 -5.36
C ILE A 350 3.30 30.99 -6.16
N LYS A 351 3.64 30.39 -7.30
CA LYS A 351 4.73 30.88 -8.16
C LYS A 351 4.49 32.32 -8.62
N ALA A 352 3.29 32.66 -9.09
CA ALA A 352 2.93 34.02 -9.50
C ALA A 352 3.05 35.01 -8.33
N ARG A 353 2.54 34.66 -7.14
CA ARG A 353 2.67 35.49 -5.93
C ARG A 353 4.14 35.69 -5.52
N THR A 354 4.95 34.64 -5.58
CA THR A 354 6.38 34.70 -5.24
C THR A 354 7.14 35.56 -6.24
N LYS A 355 6.86 35.44 -7.53
CA LYS A 355 7.44 36.29 -8.58
C LYS A 355 7.12 37.77 -8.34
N LYS A 356 5.86 38.11 -8.07
CA LYS A 356 5.45 39.49 -7.76
C LYS A 356 6.18 40.04 -6.53
N ARG A 357 6.33 39.25 -5.46
CA ARG A 357 7.10 39.64 -4.27
C ARG A 357 8.58 39.86 -4.56
N GLN A 358 9.18 39.05 -5.42
CA GLN A 358 10.58 39.21 -5.83
C GLN A 358 10.77 40.49 -6.66
N GLU A 359 9.84 40.80 -7.56
CA GLU A 359 9.84 42.03 -8.37
C GLU A 359 9.65 43.27 -7.49
N GLU A 360 8.71 43.26 -6.55
CA GLU A 360 8.50 44.36 -5.58
C GLU A 360 9.73 44.57 -4.68
N ALA A 361 10.37 43.49 -4.23
CA ALA A 361 11.60 43.57 -3.44
C ALA A 361 12.77 44.12 -4.27
N ALA A 362 12.90 43.71 -5.53
CA ALA A 362 13.92 44.24 -6.45
C ALA A 362 13.69 45.72 -6.74
N ALA A 363 12.44 46.15 -6.96
CA ALA A 363 12.09 47.56 -7.17
C ALA A 363 12.41 48.42 -5.94
N LYS A 364 12.04 47.97 -4.73
CA LYS A 364 12.40 48.66 -3.48
C LYS A 364 13.90 48.73 -3.26
N ALA A 365 14.63 47.65 -3.56
CA ALA A 365 16.09 47.65 -3.46
C ALA A 365 16.73 48.64 -4.45
N LYS A 366 16.18 48.77 -5.66
CA LYS A 366 16.62 49.77 -6.65
C LYS A 366 16.38 51.19 -6.15
N GLN A 367 15.18 51.49 -5.65
CA GLN A 367 14.84 52.80 -5.08
C GLN A 367 15.77 53.18 -3.91
N LEU A 368 16.05 52.25 -3.00
CA LEU A 368 16.97 52.48 -1.89
C LEU A 368 18.43 52.72 -2.34
N ARG A 369 18.86 52.13 -3.47
CA ARG A 369 20.18 52.40 -4.06
C ARG A 369 20.21 53.80 -4.66
N GLU A 370 19.22 54.15 -5.46
CA GLU A 370 19.07 55.48 -6.05
C GLU A 370 19.00 56.57 -4.96
N GLU A 371 18.27 56.34 -3.86
CA GLU A 371 18.21 57.27 -2.72
C GLU A 371 19.57 57.40 -1.99
N ARG A 372 20.30 56.30 -1.81
CA ARG A 372 21.65 56.33 -1.20
C ARG A 372 22.66 57.05 -2.10
N GLU A 373 22.59 56.86 -3.41
CA GLU A 373 23.42 57.57 -4.38
C GLU A 373 23.11 59.07 -4.38
N ALA A 374 21.82 59.44 -4.37
CA ALA A 374 21.40 60.83 -4.27
C ALA A 374 21.87 61.49 -2.95
N LYS A 375 21.79 60.80 -1.80
CA LYS A 375 22.31 61.30 -0.52
C LYS A 375 23.83 61.48 -0.53
N LYS A 376 24.57 60.53 -1.11
CA LYS A 376 26.03 60.66 -1.27
C LYS A 376 26.40 61.86 -2.15
N ALA A 377 25.74 62.02 -3.29
CA ALA A 377 25.97 63.16 -4.18
C ALA A 377 25.65 64.51 -3.49
N ALA A 378 24.59 64.56 -2.68
CA ALA A 378 24.25 65.74 -1.89
C ALA A 378 25.30 66.03 -0.78
N GLU A 379 25.82 65.00 -0.11
CA GLU A 379 26.88 65.15 0.89
C GLU A 379 28.21 65.61 0.27
N GLU A 380 28.57 65.07 -0.90
CA GLU A 380 29.75 65.50 -1.67
C GLU A 380 29.60 66.96 -2.16
N ALA A 381 28.42 67.35 -2.64
CA ALA A 381 28.14 68.73 -3.02
C ALA A 381 28.19 69.69 -1.82
N ALA A 382 27.69 69.26 -0.65
CA ALA A 382 27.79 70.05 0.58
C ALA A 382 29.25 70.24 1.03
N LYS A 383 30.07 69.18 0.99
CA LYS A 383 31.51 69.28 1.29
C LYS A 383 32.24 70.20 0.31
N ALA A 384 31.94 70.12 -0.98
CA ALA A 384 32.52 71.00 -1.99
C ALA A 384 32.12 72.48 -1.78
N ALA A 385 30.87 72.74 -1.34
CA ALA A 385 30.42 74.08 -1.00
C ALA A 385 31.08 74.62 0.28
N GLU A 386 31.36 73.76 1.26
CA GLU A 386 32.07 74.10 2.50
C GLU A 386 33.55 74.43 2.21
N GLU A 387 34.21 73.67 1.34
CA GLU A 387 35.57 73.96 0.85
C GLU A 387 35.64 75.25 0.01
N ALA A 388 34.61 75.55 -0.79
CA ALA A 388 34.50 76.81 -1.52
C ALA A 388 34.19 78.01 -0.60
N GLY A 389 33.41 77.82 0.47
CA GLY A 389 33.16 78.84 1.50
C GLY A 389 34.40 79.15 2.36
N ALA A 390 35.25 78.15 2.60
CA ALA A 390 36.56 78.34 3.25
C ALA A 390 37.53 79.17 2.37
N ALA A 391 37.42 79.12 1.05
CA ALA A 391 38.21 79.94 0.13
C ALA A 391 37.78 81.42 0.09
N VAL A 392 36.52 81.75 0.43
CA VAL A 392 36.01 83.14 0.47
C VAL A 392 36.22 83.81 1.84
N SER A 393 36.59 83.04 2.87
CA SER A 393 36.85 83.55 4.23
C SER A 393 38.33 83.96 4.46
N ALA A 394 39.19 83.87 3.45
CA ALA A 394 40.63 84.18 3.56
C ALA A 394 41.00 85.64 3.25
N GLU A 395 40.06 86.48 2.81
CA GLU A 395 40.24 87.93 2.63
C GLU A 395 39.21 88.70 3.46
N THR A 396 39.30 88.67 4.79
CA THR A 396 39.07 89.88 5.62
C THR A 396 39.41 89.66 7.10
N ALA A 397 40.21 90.63 7.58
CA ALA A 397 40.30 91.13 8.95
C ALA A 397 41.21 90.40 9.95
N ALA A 398 42.21 91.17 10.37
CA ALA A 398 43.18 90.93 11.42
C ALA A 398 42.66 91.28 12.83
N ALA A 399 42.99 90.41 13.81
CA ALA A 399 43.44 90.64 15.20
C ALA A 399 42.57 91.45 16.23
N PRO A 400 42.82 91.34 17.57
CA PRO A 400 42.98 90.15 18.42
C PRO A 400 42.34 90.26 19.86
N ALA A 401 42.59 89.22 20.70
CA ALA A 401 42.58 89.13 22.18
C ALA A 401 41.24 89.06 22.94
N GLU A 402 41.02 88.36 24.07
CA GLU A 402 41.69 87.38 24.97
C GLU A 402 40.52 86.89 25.90
N THR A 403 40.36 85.64 26.33
CA THR A 403 40.96 85.02 27.53
C THR A 403 40.30 83.64 27.79
N ALA A 404 41.15 82.68 28.22
CA ALA A 404 41.00 81.65 29.29
C ALA A 404 39.75 80.71 29.38
N VAL A 405 39.79 79.42 29.77
CA VAL A 405 40.82 78.47 30.29
C VAL A 405 40.23 77.04 30.34
N ALA A 406 41.12 76.03 30.26
CA ALA A 406 41.05 74.60 30.70
C ALA A 406 40.08 73.63 29.98
N ALA A 407 40.56 72.66 29.19
CA ALA A 407 41.30 71.41 29.52
C ALA A 407 40.40 70.28 30.09
N ALA A 408 40.53 68.98 29.79
CA ALA A 408 41.20 68.19 28.77
C ALA A 408 40.85 66.69 29.08
N VAL A 409 40.28 65.94 28.10
CA VAL A 409 40.49 64.49 27.73
C VAL A 409 40.47 63.35 28.78
N PRO A 410 40.56 62.03 28.40
CA PRO A 410 40.16 61.30 27.17
C PRO A 410 39.54 59.88 27.41
N ALA A 411 39.21 59.19 26.29
CA ALA A 411 39.52 57.75 25.98
C ALA A 411 38.83 56.61 26.76
N ALA A 412 38.62 55.39 26.24
CA ALA A 412 38.82 54.77 24.93
C ALA A 412 38.09 53.41 24.86
N ALA A 413 37.97 52.95 23.61
CA ALA A 413 37.61 51.65 23.03
C ALA A 413 37.83 50.34 23.83
N GLY A 414 37.04 49.32 23.46
CA GLY A 414 37.62 48.11 22.85
C GLY A 414 37.25 46.73 23.40
N SER A 415 36.25 46.09 22.77
CA SER A 415 36.27 44.72 22.18
C SER A 415 36.46 43.44 23.03
N VAL A 416 35.61 42.42 22.77
CA VAL A 416 35.92 41.03 22.30
C VAL A 416 34.94 39.95 22.87
N ILE A 417 34.13 39.36 21.97
CA ILE A 417 33.82 37.91 21.68
C ILE A 417 33.72 36.94 22.90
N THR A 418 32.67 36.10 23.12
CA THR A 418 32.33 34.86 22.37
C THR A 418 31.06 34.16 22.92
N ALA A 419 30.30 33.50 22.02
CA ALA A 419 29.70 32.15 22.10
C ALA A 419 28.31 31.84 22.73
N LEU A 420 27.47 31.22 21.87
CA LEU A 420 26.57 30.06 22.06
C LEU A 420 25.10 30.27 22.54
N THR A 421 24.21 30.46 21.55
CA THR A 421 23.02 29.66 21.11
C THR A 421 22.15 28.85 22.14
N PRO A 422 20.99 28.24 21.74
CA PRO A 422 19.66 28.73 22.15
C PRO A 422 18.78 27.64 22.81
N GLU A 423 17.74 28.00 23.56
CA GLU A 423 16.67 27.05 23.90
C GLU A 423 15.29 27.48 23.41
N LYS A 424 14.67 26.48 22.79
CA LYS A 424 13.49 26.47 21.95
C LYS A 424 12.34 25.92 22.79
N ALA A 425 11.24 26.63 22.76
CA ALA A 425 9.99 26.26 23.42
C ALA A 425 9.25 25.08 22.74
N ALA A 426 8.36 24.50 23.56
CA ALA A 426 7.25 23.55 23.33
C ALA A 426 7.57 22.07 23.66
N PRO A 427 6.61 21.26 24.17
CA PRO A 427 5.15 21.47 24.17
C PRO A 427 4.39 21.16 25.50
N ALA A 428 3.11 21.49 25.49
CA ALA A 428 2.11 21.04 26.47
C ALA A 428 1.85 19.53 26.34
N ALA A 429 1.92 18.81 27.46
CA ALA A 429 1.44 17.45 27.64
C ALA A 429 0.21 17.47 28.53
N LEU A 430 -0.83 16.79 28.07
CA LEU A 430 -2.06 16.48 28.82
C LEU A 430 -1.77 15.25 29.67
N ASP A 431 -1.84 15.39 30.99
CA ASP A 431 -1.92 14.28 31.94
C ASP A 431 -3.38 13.87 32.08
N GLU A 432 -3.73 12.66 31.59
CA GLU A 432 -4.87 11.90 32.05
C GLU A 432 -4.34 10.66 32.80
N ALA A 433 -4.55 10.65 34.11
CA ALA A 433 -4.39 9.45 34.95
C ALA A 433 -5.68 8.61 34.92
N PRO A 434 -5.59 7.28 35.15
CA PRO A 434 -6.69 6.35 34.92
C PRO A 434 -7.66 6.33 36.09
N ALA A 435 -8.96 6.36 35.79
CA ALA A 435 -10.01 6.12 36.78
C ALA A 435 -10.21 4.62 37.01
N ALA A 436 -10.28 4.28 38.29
CA ALA A 436 -10.47 2.95 38.86
C ALA A 436 -11.86 2.34 38.59
N ALA A 437 -11.91 1.02 38.70
CA ALA A 437 -13.11 0.21 38.80
C ALA A 437 -14.00 0.58 40.00
N PRO A 438 -15.26 0.13 40.01
CA PRO A 438 -15.81 -0.43 41.23
C PRO A 438 -16.36 -1.85 41.01
N GLU A 439 -15.93 -2.76 41.89
CA GLU A 439 -16.67 -3.96 42.22
C GLU A 439 -17.82 -3.63 43.20
N ASN A 440 -18.94 -4.32 42.97
CA ASN A 440 -19.69 -5.13 43.94
C ASN A 440 -21.09 -4.70 44.46
N THR A 441 -21.97 -5.72 44.45
CA THR A 441 -23.23 -5.96 45.21
C THR A 441 -24.47 -5.14 44.84
N ALA A 442 -25.71 -5.64 44.81
CA ALA A 442 -26.34 -6.96 44.97
C ALA A 442 -27.85 -6.80 44.57
N GLU A 443 -28.63 -7.89 44.67
CA GLU A 443 -30.10 -8.05 44.52
C GLU A 443 -30.57 -8.41 43.10
N LYS A 444 -30.79 -9.71 42.84
CA LYS A 444 -32.04 -10.47 43.08
C LYS A 444 -33.19 -9.95 42.22
N ASP A 445 -33.53 -10.68 41.16
CA ASP A 445 -34.89 -11.15 40.96
C ASP A 445 -34.93 -12.29 39.93
N VAL A 446 -35.45 -13.42 40.40
CA VAL A 446 -35.87 -14.59 39.64
C VAL A 446 -37.38 -14.42 39.40
N PRO A 447 -37.91 -14.82 38.24
CA PRO A 447 -39.18 -15.51 38.30
C PRO A 447 -39.18 -16.81 37.49
N ASP A 448 -39.47 -17.86 38.24
CA ASP A 448 -40.39 -18.96 37.94
C ASP A 448 -40.32 -19.67 36.58
N THR A 449 -39.78 -20.88 36.67
CA THR A 449 -40.24 -22.03 35.89
C THR A 449 -41.63 -22.47 36.39
N PRO A 450 -42.55 -22.86 35.50
CA PRO A 450 -43.61 -23.78 35.86
C PRO A 450 -43.20 -25.21 35.47
N LYS A 451 -43.36 -26.13 36.43
CA LYS A 451 -43.38 -27.57 36.21
C LYS A 451 -44.83 -28.07 36.24
N ASN A 452 -45.11 -29.02 35.34
CA ASN A 452 -46.24 -29.95 35.25
C ASN A 452 -47.55 -29.30 34.75
N ASP A 453 -48.28 -29.86 33.78
CA ASP A 453 -48.51 -31.28 33.42
C ASP A 453 -48.07 -31.72 32.00
#